data_AF-A0A535NTS9-F1
#
_entry.id   AF-A0A535NTS9-F1
#
_cell.length_a   1.000
_cell.length_b   1.000
_cell.length_c   1.000
_cell.angle_alpha   90.00
_cell.angle_beta   90.00
_cell.angle_gamma   90.00
#
_symmetry.space_group_name_H-M   'P 1'
#
loop_
_entity.id
_entity.type
_entity.pdbx_description
1 polymer ?
#
loop_
_entity_poly.entity_id
_entity_poly.type
_entity_poly.pdbx_seq_one_letter_code
_entity_poly.pdbx_strand_id
1 'polypeptide(L)' 'MSYQESLEYLTSLGRFGIKLGLDRTQALLHALGDPHDLFQGVHVAGTNGKGSVCAMLASILKAAGYR' A
#
# COMPACT_ATOMS: atom_id res chain seq x y z
N MET A 1 19.96 -7.89 -5.66
CA MET A 1 18.87 -8.67 -5.04
C MET A 1 17.97 -9.18 -6.15
N SER A 2 17.76 -10.49 -6.23
CA SER A 2 16.77 -11.11 -7.12
C SER A 2 15.34 -10.90 -6.57
N TYR A 3 14.33 -11.18 -7.38
CA TYR A 3 12.93 -11.17 -6.94
C TYR A 3 12.72 -12.08 -5.73
N GLN A 4 13.31 -13.28 -5.78
CA GLN A 4 13.21 -14.28 -4.72
C GLN A 4 13.88 -13.80 -3.43
N GLU A 5 15.10 -13.26 -3.52
CA GLU A 5 15.81 -12.70 -2.36
C GLU A 5 15.02 -11.52 -1.74
N SER A 6 14.31 -10.74 -2.55
CA SER A 6 13.47 -9.64 -2.07
C SER A 6 12.25 -10.12 -1.29
N LEU A 7 11.57 -11.14 -1.78
CA LEU A 7 10.44 -11.74 -1.09
C LEU A 7 10.87 -12.37 0.24
N GLU A 8 11.99 -13.08 0.25
CA GLU A 8 12.55 -13.69 1.46
C GLU A 8 12.92 -12.64 2.49
N TYR A 9 13.61 -11.57 2.06
CA TYR A 9 13.94 -10.44 2.93
C TYR A 9 12.67 -9.82 3.54
N LEU A 10 11.66 -9.45 2.74
CA LEU A 10 10.42 -8.84 3.24
C LEU A 10 9.65 -9.75 4.20
N THR A 11 9.58 -11.05 3.89
CA THR A 11 8.89 -12.03 4.73
C THR A 11 9.58 -12.19 6.08
N SER A 12 10.93 -12.12 6.11
CA SER A 12 11.71 -12.22 7.36
C SER A 12 11.44 -11.08 8.35
N LEU A 13 11.01 -9.90 7.87
CA LEU A 13 10.70 -8.74 8.69
C LEU A 13 9.41 -8.89 9.51
N GLY A 14 8.53 -9.83 9.14
CA GLY A 14 7.22 -10.06 9.78
C GLY A 14 7.25 -10.81 11.12
N ARG A 15 8.44 -11.19 11.62
CA ARG A 15 8.62 -12.09 12.79
C ARG A 15 7.88 -11.65 14.06
N PHE A 16 7.65 -10.35 14.26
CA PHE A 16 7.01 -9.79 15.46
C PHE A 16 5.49 -9.55 15.31
N GLY A 17 4.89 -10.00 14.20
CA GLY A 17 3.46 -9.83 13.95
C GLY A 17 3.06 -8.38 13.68
N ILE A 18 1.75 -8.11 13.76
CA ILE A 18 1.17 -6.79 13.49
C ILE A 18 1.34 -5.90 14.72
N LYS A 19 2.11 -4.82 14.58
CA LYS A 19 2.16 -3.73 15.56
C LYS A 19 1.44 -2.51 15.00
N LEU A 20 0.32 -2.19 15.64
CA LEU A 20 -0.51 -1.02 15.33
C LEU A 20 0.23 0.29 15.66
N GLY A 21 -0.25 1.39 15.06
CA GLY A 21 0.38 2.71 15.14
C GLY A 21 1.10 3.10 13.84
N LEU A 22 1.23 4.41 13.60
CA LEU A 22 1.73 4.95 12.34
C LEU A 22 3.17 5.47 12.43
N ASP A 23 3.74 5.63 13.63
CA ASP A 23 5.03 6.30 13.84
C ASP A 23 6.16 5.75 12.97
N ARG A 24 6.26 4.42 12.85
CA ARG A 24 7.29 3.77 12.01
C ARG A 24 7.09 4.04 10.52
N THR A 25 5.84 3.99 10.07
CA THR A 25 5.48 4.23 8.67
C THR A 25 5.67 5.70 8.32
N GLN A 26 5.29 6.62 9.21
CA GLN A 26 5.50 8.05 9.05
C GLN A 26 6.99 8.39 8.97
N ALA A 27 7.81 7.85 9.88
CA ALA A 27 9.27 8.06 9.84
C ALA A 27 9.89 7.55 8.53
N LEU A 28 9.43 6.39 8.03
CA LEU A 28 9.89 5.85 6.75
C LEU A 28 9.45 6.72 5.56
N LEU A 29 8.20 7.15 5.52
CA LEU A 29 7.68 8.01 4.44
C LEU A 29 8.42 9.35 4.40
N HIS A 30 8.67 9.94 5.57
CA HIS A 30 9.44 11.18 5.67
C HIS A 30 10.87 11.02 5.17
N ALA A 31 11.55 9.93 5.54
CA ALA A 31 12.88 9.61 5.02
C ALA A 31 12.92 9.41 3.49
N LEU A 32 11.76 9.11 2.88
CA LEU A 32 11.59 8.94 1.43
C LEU A 32 11.06 10.22 0.74
N GLY A 33 10.93 11.33 1.46
CA GLY A 33 10.44 12.61 0.90
C GLY A 33 8.92 12.70 0.75
N ASP A 34 8.18 12.06 1.65
CA ASP A 34 6.73 12.12 1.75
C ASP A 34 5.97 11.82 0.42
N PRO A 35 6.28 10.70 -0.26
CA PRO A 35 5.71 10.40 -1.59
C PRO A 35 4.19 10.19 -1.57
N HIS A 36 3.61 9.93 -0.40
CA HIS A 36 2.17 9.79 -0.20
C HIS A 36 1.37 11.08 -0.45
N ASP A 37 2.03 12.24 -0.39
CA ASP A 37 1.42 13.55 -0.68
C ASP A 37 1.45 13.91 -2.18
N LEU A 38 2.16 13.12 -2.99
CA LEU A 38 2.40 13.41 -4.41
C LEU A 38 1.36 12.81 -5.36
N PHE A 39 0.38 12.06 -4.84
CA PHE A 39 -0.65 11.44 -5.67
C PHE A 39 -2.05 11.57 -5.06
N GLN A 40 -3.06 11.48 -5.93
CA GLN A 40 -4.46 11.41 -5.51
C GLN A 40 -4.86 9.94 -5.37
N GLY A 41 -5.39 9.58 -4.20
CA GLY A 41 -5.79 8.21 -3.89
C GLY A 41 -7.19 8.12 -3.30
N VAL A 42 -7.85 6.98 -3.51
CA VAL A 42 -9.10 6.62 -2.85
C VAL A 42 -8.78 5.64 -1.71
N HIS A 43 -9.08 6.02 -0.47
CA HIS A 43 -8.88 5.16 0.70
C HIS A 43 -10.13 4.31 0.95
N VAL A 44 -10.01 2.99 0.82
CA VAL A 44 -11.13 2.05 1.03
C VAL A 44 -10.92 1.22 2.30
N ALA A 45 -11.79 1.41 3.30
CA ALA A 45 -11.80 0.65 4.54
C ALA A 45 -13.12 -0.14 4.71
N GLY A 46 -13.09 -1.22 5.51
CA GLY A 46 -14.26 -2.05 5.79
C GLY A 46 -13.90 -3.52 6.06
N THR A 47 -14.79 -4.28 6.70
CA THR A 47 -14.54 -5.70 6.99
C THR A 47 -14.53 -6.54 5.71
N ASN A 48 -15.51 -6.32 4.84
CA ASN A 48 -15.71 -7.07 3.60
C ASN A 48 -15.70 -6.14 2.38
N GLY A 49 -15.50 -6.69 1.18
CA GLY A 49 -15.72 -5.98 -0.08
C GLY A 49 -14.61 -5.00 -0.53
N LYS A 50 -13.62 -4.67 0.31
CA LYS A 50 -12.50 -3.77 -0.03
C LYS A 50 -11.85 -4.10 -1.39
N GLY A 51 -11.51 -5.38 -1.59
CA GLY A 51 -10.89 -5.83 -2.84
C GLY A 51 -11.78 -5.64 -4.06
N SER A 52 -13.06 -6.03 -3.96
CA SER A 52 -14.04 -5.88 -5.05
C SER A 52 -14.30 -4.41 -5.38
N VAL A 53 -14.43 -3.55 -4.37
CA VAL A 53 -14.61 -2.10 -4.56
C VAL A 53 -13.38 -1.48 -5.22
N CYS A 54 -12.16 -1.80 -4.77
CA CYS A 54 -10.94 -1.33 -5.42
C CYS A 54 -10.84 -1.80 -6.88
N ALA A 55 -11.21 -3.05 -7.18
CA ALA A 55 -11.21 -3.57 -8.54
C ALA A 55 -12.23 -2.84 -9.45
N MET A 56 -13.44 -2.57 -8.95
CA MET A 56 -14.46 -1.81 -9.67
C MET A 56 -13.98 -0.38 -9.93
N LEU A 57 -13.47 0.31 -8.91
CA LEU A 57 -12.94 1.67 -9.03
C LEU A 57 -11.80 1.74 -10.04
N ALA A 58 -10.83 0.82 -9.96
CA ALA A 58 -9.72 0.75 -10.90
C ALA A 58 -10.20 0.55 -12.35
N SER A 59 -11.18 -0.33 -12.57
CA SER A 59 -11.78 -0.55 -13.89
C SER A 59 -12.48 0.70 -14.43
N ILE A 60 -13.30 1.36 -13.61
CA ILE A 60 -14.04 2.57 -13.97
C ILE A 60 -13.07 3.72 -14.29
N LEU A 61 -12.10 3.97 -13.42
CA LEU A 61 -11.14 5.06 -13.59
C LEU A 61 -10.28 4.84 -14.83
N LYS A 62 -9.83 3.59 -15.06
CA LYS A 62 -9.11 3.24 -16.28
C LYS A 62 -9.95 3.44 -17.53
N ALA A 63 -11.23 3.03 -17.51
CA ALA A 63 -12.16 3.26 -18.62
C ALA A 63 -12.43 4.75 -18.87
N ALA A 64 -12.38 5.57 -17.81
CA ALA A 64 -12.50 7.02 -17.88
C ALA A 64 -11.20 7.74 -18.28
N GLY A 65 -10.12 7.01 -18.59
CA GLY A 65 -8.85 7.57 -19.07
C GLY A 65 -7.86 7.97 -17.97
N TYR A 66 -8.15 7.66 -16.71
CA TYR A 66 -7.19 7.83 -15.61
C TYR A 66 -6.13 6.73 -15.65
N ARG A 67 -4.92 7.05 -15.17
CA ARG A 67 -3.78 6.13 -15.07
C ARG A 67 -3.51 5.74 -13.63
#